data_AF-A0A7I0INX6-F1
#
_entry.id   AF-A0A7I0INX6-F1
#
_cell.length_a   1.000
_cell.length_b   1.000
_cell.length_c   1.000
_cell.angle_alpha   90.00
_cell.angle_beta   90.00
_cell.angle_gamma   90.00
#
_symmetry.space_group_name_H-M   'P 1'
#
loop_
_entity.id
_entity.type
_entity.pdbx_description
1 polymer ?
#
loop_
_entity_poly.entity_id
_entity_poly.type
_entity_poly.pdbx_seq_one_letter_code
_entity_poly.pdbx_strand_id
1 'polypeptide(L)'
;MLNSHNAQNPKEIETSNRKHEEKICPNCLRIFECKVGSIQLCQCTKVQLTKAESEYLASQFNDCLCFQCMEALAFEYRINNSYKLINWNF
;
A
#
# COMPACT_ATOMS: atom_id res chain seq x y z
N MET A 1 19.93 61.49 -3.81
CA MET A 1 19.59 60.44 -2.84
C MET A 1 19.55 59.12 -3.60
N LEU A 2 20.63 58.34 -3.51
CA LEU A 2 20.71 56.99 -4.06
C LEU A 2 20.18 56.04 -2.98
N ASN A 3 19.08 55.34 -3.26
CA ASN A 3 18.69 54.15 -2.49
C ASN A 3 18.78 52.93 -3.42
N SER A 4 19.86 52.18 -3.20
CA SER A 4 20.02 50.78 -3.58
C SER A 4 19.40 49.89 -2.49
N HIS A 5 19.38 48.58 -2.72
CA HIS A 5 18.84 47.47 -1.88
C HIS A 5 17.40 47.06 -2.24
N ASN A 6 17.20 46.16 -3.21
CA ASN A 6 17.41 44.70 -3.19
C ASN A 6 16.31 43.94 -2.42
N ALA A 7 15.55 43.13 -3.15
CA ALA A 7 15.44 41.68 -2.97
C ALA A 7 14.07 41.20 -3.49
N GLN A 8 14.07 40.49 -4.62
CA GLN A 8 13.03 39.51 -4.90
C GLN A 8 12.77 38.67 -3.64
N ASN A 9 11.52 38.58 -3.20
CA ASN A 9 11.11 37.60 -2.20
C ASN A 9 10.43 36.42 -2.92
N PRO A 10 11.12 35.28 -3.03
CA PRO A 10 10.59 34.06 -3.62
C PRO A 10 9.91 33.24 -2.54
N LYS A 11 8.57 33.15 -2.58
CA LYS A 11 7.84 32.01 -2.01
C LYS A 11 6.67 31.71 -2.92
N GLU A 12 6.97 31.00 -4.00
CA GLU A 12 6.01 30.08 -4.58
C GLU A 12 5.43 29.27 -3.42
N ILE A 13 4.15 29.48 -3.13
CA ILE A 13 3.40 28.63 -2.21
C ILE A 13 3.15 27.36 -3.00
N GLU A 14 4.19 26.54 -3.10
CA GLU A 14 4.12 25.19 -3.60
C GLU A 14 3.33 24.40 -2.55
N THR A 15 2.01 24.41 -2.69
CA THR A 15 1.16 23.42 -2.03
C THR A 15 1.44 22.09 -2.70
N SER A 16 2.55 21.48 -2.28
CA SER A 16 2.90 20.09 -2.53
C SER A 16 1.77 19.23 -1.98
N ASN A 17 0.75 19.01 -2.81
CA ASN A 17 -0.36 18.13 -2.57
C ASN A 17 0.18 16.70 -2.63
N ARG A 18 0.84 16.27 -1.55
CA ARG A 18 1.10 14.87 -1.29
C ARG A 18 -0.26 14.23 -1.05
N LYS A 19 -0.89 13.80 -2.14
CA LYS A 19 -2.19 13.12 -2.15
C LYS A 19 -2.04 11.78 -1.43
N HIS A 20 -2.10 11.81 -0.11
CA HIS A 20 -2.38 10.64 0.70
C HIS A 20 -3.88 10.39 0.57
N GLU A 21 -4.25 9.22 0.09
CA GLU A 21 -5.64 8.82 0.01
C GLU A 21 -5.91 7.89 1.20
N GLU A 22 -6.77 8.35 2.11
CA GLU A 22 -7.32 7.47 3.13
C GLU A 22 -8.34 6.54 2.47
N LYS A 23 -8.12 5.23 2.60
CA LYS A 23 -9.03 4.19 2.08
C LYS A 23 -9.53 3.31 3.20
N ILE A 24 -10.68 2.68 2.99
CA ILE A 24 -11.23 1.66 3.89
C ILE A 24 -10.82 0.29 3.35
N CYS A 25 -10.14 -0.52 4.17
CA CYS A 25 -9.76 -1.88 3.78
C CYS A 25 -11.02 -2.76 3.61
N PRO A 26 -11.27 -3.37 2.44
CA PRO A 26 -12.49 -4.16 2.21
C PRO A 26 -12.54 -5.44 3.06
N ASN A 27 -11.41 -5.92 3.58
CA ASN A 27 -11.34 -7.13 4.41
C ASN A 27 -11.65 -6.87 5.90
N CYS A 28 -11.10 -5.79 6.48
CA CYS A 28 -11.24 -5.52 7.93
C CYS A 28 -11.97 -4.22 8.26
N LEU A 29 -12.41 -3.46 7.25
CA LEU A 29 -13.12 -2.18 7.37
C LEU A 29 -12.36 -1.06 8.11
N ARG A 30 -11.07 -1.23 8.36
CA ARG A 30 -10.23 -0.17 8.95
C ARG A 30 -9.78 0.82 7.89
N ILE A 31 -9.73 2.10 8.29
CA ILE A 31 -9.13 3.16 7.50
C ILE A 31 -7.61 2.96 7.50
N PHE A 32 -6.98 3.12 6.34
CA PHE A 32 -5.53 3.07 6.19
C PHE A 32 -5.06 4.06 5.12
N GLU A 33 -3.78 4.41 5.18
CA GLU A 33 -3.15 5.30 4.23
C GLU A 33 -2.73 4.53 2.96
N CYS A 34 -3.31 4.89 1.83
CA CYS A 34 -2.93 4.41 0.51
C CYS A 34 -2.16 5.49 -0.25
N LYS A 35 -1.00 5.12 -0.81
CA LYS A 35 -0.17 6.02 -1.63
C LYS A 35 0.05 5.41 -3.01
N VAL A 36 -1.02 5.04 -3.72
CA VAL A 36 -0.90 4.39 -5.03
C VAL A 36 -0.11 5.25 -6.04
N GLY A 37 -0.28 6.57 -6.01
CA GLY A 37 0.49 7.52 -6.84
C GLY A 37 1.98 7.63 -6.47
N SER A 38 2.41 7.00 -5.37
CA SER A 38 3.81 6.90 -4.95
C SER A 38 4.00 5.55 -4.28
N ILE A 39 3.75 4.48 -5.04
CA ILE A 39 3.61 3.11 -4.52
C ILE A 39 4.75 2.69 -3.59
N GLN A 40 5.99 3.13 -3.86
CA GLN A 40 7.17 2.86 -3.04
C GLN A 40 7.03 3.32 -1.57
N LEU A 41 6.17 4.32 -1.32
CA LEU A 41 5.85 4.86 0.01
C LEU A 41 4.58 4.26 0.62
N CYS A 42 3.85 3.42 -0.11
CA CYS A 42 2.62 2.82 0.36
C CYS A 42 2.91 1.71 1.39
N GLN A 43 2.06 1.53 2.38
CA GLN A 43 2.24 0.48 3.38
C GLN A 43 2.23 -0.93 2.77
N CYS A 44 1.57 -1.11 1.62
CA CYS A 44 1.49 -2.40 0.94
C CYS A 44 2.85 -2.91 0.43
N THR A 45 3.82 -2.04 0.11
CA THR A 45 5.14 -2.49 -0.40
C THR A 45 6.00 -3.13 0.67
N LYS A 46 5.62 -3.02 1.95
CA LYS A 46 6.30 -3.69 3.06
C LYS A 46 6.03 -5.20 3.11
N VAL A 47 4.97 -5.67 2.43
CA VAL A 47 4.63 -7.10 2.38
C VAL A 47 5.28 -7.71 1.16
N GLN A 48 6.05 -8.77 1.38
CA GLN A 48 6.62 -9.57 0.29
C GLN A 48 5.64 -10.66 -0.10
N LEU A 49 5.08 -10.53 -1.30
CA LEU A 49 4.17 -11.50 -1.90
C LEU A 49 4.86 -12.18 -3.09
N THR A 50 4.77 -13.50 -3.15
CA THR A 50 5.02 -14.27 -4.37
C THR A 50 3.96 -13.95 -5.42
N LYS A 51 4.22 -14.34 -6.67
CA LYS A 51 3.24 -14.20 -7.75
C LYS A 51 1.93 -14.92 -7.43
N ALA A 52 2.00 -16.14 -6.90
CA ALA A 52 0.81 -16.94 -6.58
C ALA A 52 0.00 -16.34 -5.41
N GLU A 53 0.67 -15.80 -4.38
CA GLU A 53 -0.01 -15.06 -3.30
C GLU A 53 -0.67 -13.78 -3.84
N SER A 54 0.01 -13.05 -4.74
CA SER A 54 -0.55 -11.84 -5.35
C SER A 54 -1.79 -12.13 -6.20
N GLU A 55 -1.77 -13.21 -6.99
CA GLU A 55 -2.91 -13.69 -7.77
C GLU A 55 -4.06 -14.14 -6.87
N TYR A 56 -3.76 -14.82 -5.76
CA TYR A 56 -4.76 -15.21 -4.75
C TYR A 56 -5.48 -13.99 -4.17
N LEU A 57 -4.74 -12.97 -3.74
CA LEU A 57 -5.34 -11.72 -3.23
C LEU A 57 -6.17 -11.01 -4.31
N ALA A 58 -5.65 -10.89 -5.53
CA ALA A 58 -6.33 -10.23 -6.64
C ALA A 58 -7.61 -10.97 -7.08
N SER A 59 -7.71 -12.28 -6.84
CA SER A 59 -8.93 -13.05 -7.12
C SER A 59 -10.08 -12.76 -6.15
N GLN A 60 -9.78 -12.20 -4.97
CA GLN A 60 -10.77 -11.96 -3.91
C GLN A 60 -11.06 -10.47 -3.67
N PHE A 61 -10.10 -9.60 -3.96
CA PHE A 61 -10.20 -8.18 -3.67
C PHE A 61 -9.84 -7.33 -4.90
N ASN A 62 -10.73 -6.40 -5.25
CA ASN A 62 -10.57 -5.49 -6.38
C ASN A 62 -10.03 -4.10 -5.98
N ASP A 63 -9.73 -3.89 -4.70
CA ASP A 63 -9.18 -2.63 -4.17
C ASP A 63 -8.05 -2.91 -3.17
N CYS A 64 -7.34 -1.85 -2.77
CA CYS A 64 -6.21 -1.92 -1.87
C CYS A 64 -6.59 -2.50 -0.49
N LEU A 65 -5.75 -3.39 0.01
CA LEU A 65 -5.82 -3.93 1.37
C LEU A 65 -4.84 -3.19 2.28
N CYS A 66 -5.17 -3.08 3.57
CA CYS A 66 -4.21 -2.61 4.55
C CYS A 66 -3.09 -3.65 4.76
N PHE A 67 -1.93 -3.18 5.24
CA PHE A 67 -0.74 -4.00 5.48
C PHE A 67 -1.04 -5.26 6.31
N GLN A 68 -1.77 -5.13 7.41
CA GLN A 68 -2.08 -6.26 8.29
C GLN A 68 -2.93 -7.33 7.61
N CYS A 69 -3.87 -6.93 6.74
CA CYS A 69 -4.69 -7.89 6.01
C CYS A 69 -3.87 -8.61 4.93
N MET A 70 -2.98 -7.90 4.23
CA MET A 70 -2.13 -8.54 3.24
C MET A 70 -1.18 -9.57 3.86
N GLU A 71 -0.56 -9.26 5.01
CA GLU A 71 0.27 -10.24 5.72
C GLU A 71 -0.51 -11.48 6.17
N ALA A 72 -1.70 -11.27 6.75
CA ALA A 72 -2.56 -12.35 7.23
C ALA A 72 -3.02 -13.26 6.09
N LEU A 73 -3.48 -12.69 4.97
CA LEU A 73 -3.94 -13.46 3.81
C LEU A 73 -2.78 -14.19 3.10
N ALA A 74 -1.59 -13.60 3.06
CA ALA A 74 -0.40 -14.28 2.56
C ALA A 74 -0.04 -15.48 3.44
N PHE A 75 -0.12 -15.32 4.77
CA PHE A 75 0.08 -16.43 5.71
C PHE A 75 -0.96 -17.53 5.51
N GLU A 76 -2.24 -17.16 5.42
CA GLU A 76 -3.33 -18.10 5.15
C GLU A 76 -3.10 -18.90 3.86
N TYR A 77 -2.71 -18.23 2.77
CA TYR A 77 -2.39 -18.89 1.51
C TYR A 77 -1.28 -19.93 1.66
N ARG A 78 -0.19 -19.60 2.36
CA ARG A 78 0.94 -20.53 2.59
C ARG A 78 0.55 -21.74 3.42
N ILE A 79 -0.29 -21.55 4.44
CA ILE A 79 -0.80 -22.63 5.28
C ILE A 79 -1.72 -23.54 4.46
N ASN A 80 -2.69 -22.97 3.74
CA ASN A 80 -3.60 -23.73 2.87
C ASN A 80 -2.86 -24.51 1.79
N ASN A 81 -1.83 -23.91 1.19
CA ASN A 81 -1.00 -24.60 0.20
C ASN A 81 -0.17 -25.73 0.82
N SER A 82 0.37 -25.53 2.03
CA SER A 82 1.07 -26.58 2.78
C SER A 82 0.17 -27.79 3.02
N TYR A 83 -1.08 -27.58 3.45
CA TYR A 83 -2.03 -28.68 3.67
C TYR A 83 -2.38 -29.45 2.39
N LYS A 84 -2.51 -28.78 1.25
CA LYS A 84 -2.74 -29.44 -0.05
C LYS A 84 -1.59 -30.36 -0.46
N LEU A 85 -0.37 -30.03 -0.06
CA LEU A 85 0.82 -30.84 -0.37
C LEU A 85 0.96 -32.05 0.55
N ILE A 86 0.25 -32.08 1.68
CA ILE A 86 0.14 -33.26 2.52
C ILE A 86 -0.93 -34.18 1.89
N ASN A 87 -0.54 -34.85 0.81
CA ASN A 87 -1.32 -35.91 0.20
C ASN A 87 -1.38 -37.08 1.20
N TRP A 88 -2.41 -37.11 2.03
CA TRP A 88 -2.73 -38.28 2.86
C TRP A 88 -3.29 -39.37 1.93
N ASN A 89 -2.40 -40.17 1.35
CA ASN A 89 -2.78 -41.45 0.75
C ASN A 89 -3.31 -42.35 1.88
N PHE A 90 -4.64 -42.44 1.98
CA PHE A 90 -5.34 -43.51 2.66
C PHE A 90 -5.61 -44.66 1.67
#